data_AF-A0A7Y2FQQ1-F1
#
_entry.id   AF-A0A7Y2FQQ1-F1
#
_cell.length_a   1.000
_cell.length_b   1.000
_cell.length_c   1.000
_cell.angle_alpha   90.00
_cell.angle_beta   90.00
_cell.angle_gamma   90.00
#
_symmetry.space_group_name_H-M   'P 1'
#
loop_
_entity.id
_entity.type
_entity.pdbx_description
1 polymer ?
#
loop_
_entity_poly.entity_id
_entity_poly.type
_entity_poly.pdbx_seq_one_letter_code
_entity_poly.pdbx_strand_id
1 'polypeptide(L)'
;LDEFGAEHVDAFDLDPEMVELARRRLASVATRTRLWTGDVTRIEAEDQTYDAVFDFGIVHHVPVWRSALIEVHRVLKPGGRFFSEEVLKDFILNPIVRRVLDHPLEDRFTHEEFLQGLVDVGFRVVGQRRIGRTIGWYVADKNERSTVSG
;
A
#
# COMPACT_ATOMS: atom_id res chain seq x y z
N LEU A 1 -1.22 13.91 9.50
CA LEU A 1 0.11 13.82 10.16
C LEU A 1 -0.09 13.66 11.66
N ASP A 2 -0.84 14.57 12.30
CA ASP A 2 -0.95 14.61 13.76
C ASP A 2 -1.74 13.45 14.37
N GLU A 3 -2.77 12.93 13.67
CA GLU A 3 -3.57 11.78 14.13
C GLU A 3 -2.72 10.53 14.44
N PHE A 4 -1.69 10.29 13.61
CA PHE A 4 -0.75 9.18 13.79
C PHE A 4 0.57 9.61 14.45
N GLY A 5 0.68 10.89 14.87
CA GLY A 5 1.90 11.43 15.46
C GLY A 5 3.13 11.38 14.55
N ALA A 6 2.94 11.36 13.22
CA ALA A 6 4.03 11.16 12.28
C ALA A 6 5.00 12.34 12.28
N GLU A 7 6.27 12.13 12.62
CA GLU A 7 7.31 13.18 12.57
C GLU A 7 7.47 13.72 11.14
N HIS A 8 7.57 12.81 10.17
CA HIS A 8 7.74 13.08 8.74
C HIS A 8 6.81 12.18 7.90
N VAL A 9 6.39 12.66 6.72
CA VAL A 9 5.59 11.89 5.76
C VAL A 9 6.16 12.00 4.35
N ASP A 10 6.54 10.85 3.81
CA ASP A 10 6.88 10.66 2.41
C ASP A 10 5.63 10.15 1.67
N ALA A 11 5.25 10.80 0.57
CA ALA A 11 4.13 10.36 -0.25
C ALA A 11 4.44 10.51 -1.73
N PHE A 12 3.90 9.60 -2.53
CA PHE A 12 4.10 9.57 -3.96
C PHE A 12 2.87 9.04 -4.68
N ASP A 13 2.79 9.39 -5.96
CA ASP A 13 1.76 8.90 -6.86
C ASP A 13 2.39 8.69 -8.25
N LEU A 14 1.85 7.80 -9.05
CA LEU A 14 2.29 7.59 -10.43
C LEU A 14 1.86 8.79 -11.31
N ASP A 15 0.76 9.46 -10.95
CA ASP A 15 0.26 10.64 -11.65
C ASP A 15 0.92 11.93 -11.11
N PRO A 16 1.70 12.66 -11.93
CA PRO A 16 2.30 13.92 -11.50
C PRO A 16 1.27 15.00 -11.12
N GLU A 17 0.05 14.97 -11.65
CA GLU A 17 -1.00 15.93 -11.26
C GLU A 17 -1.46 15.71 -9.81
N MET A 18 -1.53 14.45 -9.38
CA MET A 18 -1.87 14.08 -8.00
C MET A 18 -0.78 14.52 -7.02
N VAL A 19 0.49 14.42 -7.40
CA VAL A 19 1.63 14.91 -6.61
C VAL A 19 1.57 16.44 -6.45
N GLU A 20 1.26 17.18 -7.52
CA GLU A 20 1.11 18.63 -7.45
C GLU A 20 -0.09 19.04 -6.59
N LEU A 21 -1.21 18.32 -6.68
CA LEU A 21 -2.36 18.53 -5.81
C LEU A 21 -2.00 18.29 -4.33
N ALA A 22 -1.26 17.21 -4.04
CA ALA A 22 -0.78 16.92 -2.69
C ALA A 22 0.15 18.04 -2.18
N ARG A 23 1.05 18.56 -3.02
CA ARG A 23 1.96 19.66 -2.68
C ARG A 23 1.21 20.91 -2.26
N ARG A 24 0.12 21.25 -2.95
CA ARG A 24 -0.75 22.38 -2.59
C ARG A 24 -1.47 22.17 -1.27
N ARG A 25 -2.02 20.96 -1.05
CA ARG A 25 -2.74 20.61 0.19
C ARG A 25 -1.84 20.57 1.42
N LEU A 26 -0.59 20.16 1.24
CA LEU A 26 0.39 19.98 2.32
C LEU A 26 1.32 21.19 2.49
N ALA A 27 1.06 22.31 1.81
CA ALA A 27 1.94 23.49 1.83
C ALA A 27 2.22 24.03 3.24
N SER A 28 1.26 23.94 4.16
CA SER A 28 1.41 24.38 5.56
C SER A 28 2.36 23.52 6.39
N VAL A 29 2.65 22.29 5.94
CA VAL A 29 3.50 21.31 6.63
C VAL A 29 4.66 20.83 5.74
N ALA A 30 5.02 21.61 4.72
CA ALA A 30 5.98 21.23 3.69
C ALA A 30 7.35 20.80 4.23
N THR A 31 7.78 21.33 5.38
CA THR A 31 9.06 20.96 6.02
C THR A 31 9.05 19.56 6.64
N ARG A 32 7.88 18.96 6.81
CA ARG A 32 7.66 17.61 7.35
C ARG A 32 7.20 16.62 6.27
N THR A 33 7.28 17.00 4.99
CA THR A 33 6.81 16.16 3.89
C THR A 33 7.78 16.10 2.72
N ARG A 34 7.99 14.91 2.16
CA ARG A 34 8.63 14.70 0.87
C ARG A 34 7.61 14.14 -0.13
N LEU A 35 7.53 14.75 -1.31
CA LEU A 35 6.58 14.39 -2.36
C LEU A 35 7.30 14.17 -3.69
N TRP A 36 7.03 13.05 -4.37
CA TRP A 36 7.58 12.73 -5.68
C TRP A 36 6.59 11.95 -6.55
N THR A 37 6.84 11.92 -7.86
CA THR A 37 6.13 11.03 -8.79
C THR A 37 6.87 9.70 -8.85
N GLY A 38 6.18 8.58 -8.63
CA GLY A 38 6.83 7.28 -8.52
C GLY A 38 5.90 6.08 -8.67
N ASP A 39 6.49 4.91 -8.85
CA ASP A 39 5.79 3.64 -9.00
C ASP A 39 5.94 2.80 -7.73
N VAL A 40 4.84 2.25 -7.21
CA VAL A 40 4.86 1.42 -5.98
C VAL A 40 5.67 0.12 -6.16
N THR A 41 5.86 -0.33 -7.40
CA THR A 41 6.74 -1.47 -7.72
C THR A 41 8.23 -1.12 -7.68
N ARG A 42 8.58 0.16 -7.48
CA ARG A 42 9.95 0.64 -7.24
C ARG A 42 9.95 1.94 -6.44
N ILE A 43 9.77 1.84 -5.12
CA ILE A 43 9.67 2.98 -4.22
C ILE A 43 11.04 3.65 -4.06
N GLU A 44 11.12 4.96 -4.32
CA GLU A 44 12.34 5.77 -4.20
C GLU A 44 12.65 6.12 -2.73
N ALA A 45 12.92 5.09 -1.95
CA ALA A 45 13.33 5.12 -0.55
C ALA A 45 14.26 3.94 -0.25
N GLU A 46 15.14 4.12 0.74
CA GLU A 46 16.05 3.07 1.20
C GLU A 46 15.29 1.93 1.91
N ASP A 47 15.96 0.80 2.05
CA ASP A 47 15.44 -0.32 2.83
C ASP A 47 15.24 0.12 4.28
N GLN A 48 14.16 -0.35 4.92
CA GLN A 48 13.94 -0.13 6.35
C GLN A 48 13.88 1.36 6.75
N THR A 49 13.30 2.19 5.90
CA THR A 49 13.13 3.63 6.13
C THR A 49 11.93 3.94 7.01
N TYR A 50 10.80 3.26 6.80
CA TYR A 50 9.52 3.68 7.36
C TYR A 50 9.05 2.80 8.53
N ASP A 51 8.49 3.44 9.55
CA ASP A 51 7.81 2.77 10.66
C ASP A 51 6.39 2.34 10.27
N ALA A 52 5.76 3.05 9.34
CA ALA A 52 4.45 2.70 8.79
C ALA A 52 4.36 3.06 7.30
N VAL A 53 3.61 2.24 6.55
CA VAL A 53 3.22 2.51 5.16
C VAL A 53 1.70 2.45 5.06
N PHE A 54 1.13 3.40 4.33
CA PHE A 54 -0.30 3.49 4.07
C PHE A 54 -0.54 3.40 2.57
N ASP A 55 -1.53 2.61 2.22
CA ASP A 55 -2.01 2.42 0.86
C ASP A 55 -3.53 2.51 0.83
N PHE A 56 -4.04 3.30 -0.12
CA PHE A 56 -5.46 3.60 -0.26
C PHE A 56 -5.92 3.29 -1.68
N GLY A 57 -6.17 2.02 -1.96
CA GLY A 57 -6.80 1.56 -3.19
C GLY A 57 -5.88 1.67 -4.40
N ILE A 58 -4.60 1.35 -4.28
CA ILE A 58 -3.67 1.42 -5.41
C ILE A 58 -3.27 0.03 -5.90
N VAL A 59 -3.13 -0.97 -5.03
CA VAL A 59 -2.46 -2.23 -5.36
C VAL A 59 -3.25 -3.03 -6.40
N HIS A 60 -4.59 -2.94 -6.40
CA HIS A 60 -5.42 -3.52 -7.45
C HIS A 60 -5.25 -2.89 -8.85
N HIS A 61 -4.64 -1.70 -8.97
CA HIS A 61 -4.26 -1.12 -10.26
C HIS A 61 -2.93 -1.68 -10.79
N VAL A 62 -2.12 -2.32 -9.93
CA VAL A 62 -0.78 -2.82 -10.28
C VAL A 62 -0.90 -4.20 -10.95
N PRO A 63 -0.43 -4.37 -12.22
CA PRO A 63 -0.51 -5.66 -12.89
C PRO A 63 0.33 -6.77 -12.24
N VAL A 64 1.45 -6.41 -11.61
CA VAL A 64 2.32 -7.33 -10.85
C VAL A 64 2.26 -6.96 -9.37
N TRP A 65 1.06 -6.98 -8.80
CA TRP A 65 0.77 -6.44 -7.47
C TRP A 65 1.64 -7.02 -6.35
N ARG A 66 2.12 -8.26 -6.50
CA ARG A 66 3.08 -8.88 -5.56
C ARG A 66 4.39 -8.09 -5.47
N SER A 67 4.84 -7.48 -6.56
CA SER A 67 6.02 -6.60 -6.54
C SER A 67 5.80 -5.35 -5.70
N ALA A 68 4.57 -4.81 -5.66
CA ALA A 68 4.22 -3.71 -4.76
C ALA A 68 4.34 -4.14 -3.29
N LEU A 69 3.85 -5.34 -2.94
CA LEU A 69 3.99 -5.87 -1.58
C LEU A 69 5.46 -6.08 -1.19
N ILE A 70 6.29 -6.57 -2.11
CA ILE A 70 7.73 -6.74 -1.90
C ILE A 70 8.40 -5.39 -1.60
N GLU A 71 8.08 -4.35 -2.37
CA GLU A 71 8.64 -3.01 -2.15
C GLU A 71 8.16 -2.38 -0.84
N VAL A 72 6.86 -2.47 -0.54
CA VAL A 72 6.30 -2.03 0.75
C VAL A 72 7.00 -2.74 1.90
N HIS A 73 7.20 -4.06 1.79
CA HIS A 73 7.95 -4.81 2.79
C HIS A 73 9.40 -4.34 2.86
N ARG A 74 10.08 -4.09 1.75
CA ARG A 74 11.49 -3.63 1.70
C ARG A 74 11.67 -2.32 2.48
N VAL A 75 10.84 -1.32 2.20
CA VAL A 75 10.97 0.02 2.79
C VAL A 75 10.51 0.07 4.25
N LEU A 76 9.70 -0.87 4.72
CA LEU A 76 9.33 -0.98 6.13
C LEU A 76 10.51 -1.45 7.00
N LYS A 77 10.68 -0.81 8.16
CA LYS A 77 11.55 -1.29 9.24
C LYS A 77 11.06 -2.64 9.78
N PRO A 78 11.92 -3.50 10.34
CA PRO A 78 11.47 -4.62 11.16
C PRO A 78 10.56 -4.10 12.30
N GLY A 79 9.40 -4.72 12.51
CA GLY A 79 8.38 -4.23 13.44
C GLY A 79 7.49 -3.10 12.87
N GLY A 80 7.79 -2.60 11.66
CA GLY A 80 6.98 -1.62 10.97
C GLY A 80 5.65 -2.20 10.46
N ARG A 81 4.69 -1.32 10.20
CA ARG A 81 3.30 -1.72 9.90
C ARG A 81 2.81 -1.24 8.54
N PHE A 82 2.15 -2.12 7.82
CA PHE A 82 1.43 -1.81 6.59
C PHE A 82 -0.08 -1.72 6.84
N PHE A 83 -0.69 -0.64 6.36
CA PHE A 83 -2.13 -0.44 6.32
C PHE A 83 -2.57 -0.32 4.87
N SER A 84 -3.50 -1.17 4.43
CA SER A 84 -4.04 -1.12 3.07
C SER A 84 -5.56 -1.18 3.04
N GLU A 85 -6.13 -0.42 2.11
CA GLU A 85 -7.50 -0.56 1.63
C GLU A 85 -7.46 -0.99 0.17
N GLU A 86 -8.19 -2.05 -0.20
CA GLU A 86 -8.15 -2.58 -1.55
C GLU A 86 -9.51 -2.95 -2.12
N VAL A 87 -9.68 -2.67 -3.41
CA VAL A 87 -10.83 -3.12 -4.20
C VAL A 87 -10.53 -4.51 -4.73
N LEU A 88 -11.44 -5.45 -4.44
CA LEU A 88 -11.27 -6.86 -4.75
C LEU A 88 -11.80 -7.20 -6.15
N LYS A 89 -11.27 -8.31 -6.69
CA LYS A 89 -11.59 -8.85 -8.01
C LYS A 89 -13.07 -8.79 -8.40
N ASP A 90 -13.96 -9.18 -7.50
CA ASP A 90 -15.39 -9.31 -7.82
C ASP A 90 -16.11 -7.97 -8.00
N PHE A 91 -15.57 -6.88 -7.44
CA PHE A 91 -16.08 -5.54 -7.73
C PHE A 91 -15.65 -5.09 -9.13
N ILE A 92 -14.38 -5.29 -9.45
CA ILE A 92 -13.76 -4.84 -10.71
C ILE A 92 -14.35 -5.60 -11.91
N LEU A 93 -14.57 -6.92 -11.76
CA LEU A 93 -15.12 -7.76 -12.82
C LEU A 93 -16.65 -7.67 -12.95
N ASN A 94 -17.33 -6.87 -12.12
CA ASN A 94 -18.76 -6.65 -12.27
C ASN A 94 -19.06 -6.04 -13.66
N PRO A 95 -20.01 -6.60 -14.44
CA PRO A 95 -20.29 -6.14 -15.81
C PRO A 95 -20.64 -4.65 -15.93
N ILE A 96 -21.26 -4.06 -14.90
CA ILE A 96 -21.62 -2.64 -14.86
C ILE A 96 -20.37 -1.81 -14.63
N VAL A 97 -19.54 -2.19 -13.66
CA VAL A 97 -18.28 -1.49 -13.30
C VAL A 97 -17.31 -1.53 -14.47
N ARG A 98 -17.10 -2.71 -15.07
CA ARG A 98 -16.26 -2.90 -16.27
C ARG A 98 -16.68 -2.04 -17.47
N ARG A 99 -17.95 -1.66 -17.55
CA ARG A 99 -18.48 -0.82 -18.64
C ARG A 99 -18.14 0.66 -18.45
N VAL A 100 -17.93 1.10 -17.21
CA VAL A 100 -17.89 2.52 -16.83
C VAL A 100 -16.51 2.97 -16.34
N LEU A 101 -15.72 2.08 -15.74
CA LEU A 101 -14.41 2.39 -15.19
C LEU A 101 -13.30 1.63 -15.92
N ASP A 102 -12.19 2.31 -16.20
CA ASP A 102 -11.01 1.67 -16.77
C ASP A 102 -10.21 0.98 -15.66
N HIS A 103 -10.25 -0.34 -15.66
CA HIS A 103 -9.50 -1.16 -14.73
C HIS A 103 -8.80 -2.28 -15.50
N PRO A 104 -7.53 -2.57 -15.19
CA PRO A 104 -6.89 -3.77 -15.73
C PRO A 104 -7.75 -5.01 -15.38
N LEU A 105 -7.75 -6.03 -16.23
CA LEU A 105 -8.61 -7.21 -16.07
C LEU A 105 -7.83 -8.46 -15.63
N GLU A 106 -6.51 -8.36 -15.62
CA GLU A 106 -5.58 -9.45 -15.35
C GLU A 106 -4.97 -9.34 -13.95
N ASP A 107 -4.49 -10.47 -13.40
CA ASP A 107 -3.89 -10.63 -12.05
C ASP A 107 -4.65 -9.90 -10.93
N ARG A 108 -5.99 -9.99 -10.96
CA ARG A 108 -6.88 -9.51 -9.89
C ARG A 108 -6.87 -10.50 -8.73
N PHE A 109 -6.78 -9.97 -7.51
CA PHE A 109 -6.79 -10.79 -6.31
C PHE A 109 -8.16 -10.78 -5.61
N THR A 110 -8.52 -11.93 -5.05
CA THR A 110 -9.53 -12.02 -4.00
C THR A 110 -8.97 -11.57 -2.66
N HIS A 111 -9.84 -11.49 -1.67
CA HIS A 111 -9.44 -11.26 -0.28
C HIS A 111 -8.40 -12.29 0.20
N GLU A 112 -8.65 -13.57 -0.07
CA GLU A 112 -7.78 -14.67 0.34
C GLU A 112 -6.42 -14.62 -0.37
N GLU A 113 -6.40 -14.30 -1.67
CA GLU A 113 -5.17 -14.15 -2.44
C GLU A 113 -4.32 -12.98 -1.93
N PHE A 114 -4.94 -11.86 -1.57
CA PHE A 114 -4.22 -10.72 -1.00
C PHE A 114 -3.60 -11.05 0.37
N LEU A 115 -4.37 -11.69 1.25
CA LEU A 115 -3.86 -12.16 2.54
C LEU A 115 -2.68 -13.13 2.38
N GLN A 116 -2.79 -14.06 1.43
CA GLN A 116 -1.70 -14.99 1.14
C GLN A 116 -0.47 -14.25 0.60
N GLY A 117 -0.65 -13.29 -0.30
CA GLY A 117 0.45 -12.47 -0.80
C GLY A 117 1.19 -11.70 0.29
N LEU A 118 0.47 -11.17 1.28
CA LEU A 118 1.09 -10.54 2.46
C LEU A 118 1.97 -11.55 3.23
N VAL A 119 1.44 -12.75 3.49
CA VAL A 119 2.17 -13.82 4.19
C VAL A 119 3.40 -14.27 3.39
N ASP A 120 3.26 -14.46 2.09
CA ASP A 120 4.34 -14.93 1.20
C ASP A 120 5.54 -13.97 1.17
N VAL A 121 5.28 -12.66 1.27
CA VAL A 121 6.32 -11.62 1.33
C VAL A 121 6.98 -11.53 2.72
N GLY A 122 6.36 -12.10 3.75
CA GLY A 122 6.89 -12.15 5.11
C GLY A 122 6.18 -11.25 6.12
N PHE A 123 4.99 -10.75 5.79
CA PHE A 123 4.15 -10.06 6.76
C PHE A 123 3.40 -11.03 7.67
N ARG A 124 3.10 -10.58 8.88
CA ARG A 124 2.12 -11.17 9.77
C ARG A 124 0.86 -10.31 9.76
N VAL A 125 -0.26 -10.85 9.27
CA VAL A 125 -1.55 -10.15 9.28
C VAL A 125 -2.06 -10.04 10.72
N VAL A 126 -2.35 -8.82 11.17
CA VAL A 126 -2.80 -8.53 12.55
C VAL A 126 -4.22 -7.98 12.61
N GLY A 127 -4.74 -7.50 11.48
CA GLY A 127 -6.10 -7.02 11.36
C GLY A 127 -6.61 -7.15 9.94
N GLN A 128 -7.89 -7.45 9.80
CA GLN A 128 -8.56 -7.46 8.51
C GLN A 128 -10.06 -7.19 8.67
N ARG A 129 -10.65 -6.53 7.68
CA ARG A 129 -12.09 -6.33 7.54
C ARG A 129 -12.45 -6.35 6.06
N ARG A 130 -13.67 -6.76 5.71
CA ARG A 130 -14.17 -6.67 4.34
C ARG A 130 -15.66 -6.38 4.28
N ILE A 131 -16.09 -5.81 3.17
CA ILE A 131 -17.50 -5.74 2.78
C ILE A 131 -17.71 -6.77 1.67
N GLY A 132 -18.41 -7.86 1.99
CA GLY A 132 -18.68 -8.92 1.03
C GLY A 132 -17.41 -9.39 0.32
N ARG A 133 -17.44 -9.38 -1.01
CA ARG A 133 -16.31 -9.74 -1.88
C ARG A 133 -15.77 -8.54 -2.65
N THR A 134 -16.07 -7.30 -2.23
CA THR A 134 -15.82 -6.09 -3.03
C THR A 134 -14.70 -5.21 -2.51
N ILE A 135 -14.60 -5.00 -1.20
CA ILE A 135 -13.59 -4.11 -0.59
C ILE A 135 -13.02 -4.79 0.66
N GLY A 136 -11.70 -4.71 0.84
CA GLY A 136 -10.99 -5.19 2.02
C GLY A 136 -10.10 -4.12 2.65
N TRP A 137 -9.95 -4.18 3.98
CA TRP A 137 -8.99 -3.41 4.76
C TRP A 137 -8.08 -4.38 5.49
N TYR A 138 -6.79 -4.10 5.50
CA TYR A 138 -5.78 -4.98 6.07
C TYR A 138 -4.77 -4.20 6.90
N VAL A 139 -4.34 -4.84 7.98
CA VAL A 139 -3.23 -4.36 8.82
C VAL A 139 -2.26 -5.51 8.98
N ALA A 140 -1.00 -5.28 8.62
CA ALA A 140 0.03 -6.32 8.60
C ALA A 140 1.35 -5.79 9.17
N ASP A 141 1.96 -6.55 10.08
CA ASP A 141 3.24 -6.22 10.69
C ASP A 141 4.37 -6.90 9.92
N LYS A 142 5.46 -6.17 9.64
CA LYS A 142 6.72 -6.78 9.21
C LYS A 142 7.37 -7.44 10.41
N ASN A 143 7.65 -8.74 10.31
CA ASN A 143 8.26 -9.49 11.41
C ASN A 143 9.58 -8.82 11.85
N GLU A 144 9.80 -8.76 13.17
CA GLU A 144 11.12 -8.47 13.69
C GLU A 144 12.10 -9.54 13.18
N ARG A 145 13.31 -9.14 12.79
CA ARG A 145 14.34 -10.14 12.49
C ARG A 145 14.48 -10.99 13.75
N SER A 146 14.24 -12.30 13.64
CA SER A 146 14.57 -13.22 14.73
C SER A 146 16.03 -12.98 15.06
N THR A 147 16.31 -12.48 16.26
CA THR A 147 17.63 -12.54 16.84
C THR A 147 17.99 -14.01 16.88
N VAL A 148 18.82 -14.46 15.93
CA VAL A 148 19.48 -15.75 16.05
C VAL A 148 20.42 -15.60 17.23
N SER A 149 19.94 -16.01 18.40
CA SER A 149 20.76 -16.23 19.57
C SER A 149 21.60 -17.47 19.31
N GLY A 150 22.90 -17.31 19.11
CA GLY A 150 23.90 -18.39 19.12
C GLY A 150 24.54 -18.68 17.78
#